data_AF-A0A1L9TL47-F1
#
_entry.id   AF-A0A1L9TL47-F1
#
_cell.length_a   1.000
_cell.length_b   1.000
_cell.length_c   1.000
_cell.angle_alpha   90.00
_cell.angle_beta   90.00
_cell.angle_gamma   90.00
#
_symmetry.space_group_name_H-M   'P 1'
#
loop_
_entity.id
_entity.type
_entity.pdbx_description
1 polymer ?
#
loop_
_entity_poly.entity_id
_entity_poly.type
_entity_poly.pdbx_seq_one_letter_code
_entity_poly.pdbx_strand_id
1 'polypeptide(L)'
;FNFGGIRSLQQPLLSKKMNRVIKSENSAAAAHESAGRQRIAIGEQVSDWGETTEDEAVSDISDKLGVLLAEMGEEEDAFAQNLDEYRTVLKHIRDTEGSVQPTRDQRAKISDEIQRVKLKDPNSHKIGTLEQELVRAEAQNLVAEAQLVNVTRQRFKEAYSIHLAAVIERSEKQALLAHHGRRLLNCIDDTSVVPGDEARAYMHGAEAKRIIEQAEQDIRSWRIQMEPV
;
A
#
# COMPACT_ATOMS: atom_id res chain seq x y z
N PHE A 1 -20.35 -20.20 -25.97
CA PHE A 1 -19.43 -20.98 -25.13
C PHE A 1 -18.04 -20.38 -25.24
N ASN A 2 -17.55 -19.75 -24.16
CA ASN A 2 -16.27 -19.04 -24.16
C ASN A 2 -15.15 -19.99 -23.72
N PHE A 3 -14.19 -20.28 -24.61
CA PHE A 3 -13.09 -21.22 -24.38
C PHE A 3 -11.94 -20.65 -23.52
N GLY A 4 -12.14 -19.52 -22.84
CA GLY A 4 -11.12 -18.88 -21.98
C GLY A 4 -10.81 -19.60 -20.65
N GLY A 5 -11.42 -20.76 -20.38
CA GLY A 5 -11.36 -21.42 -19.07
C GLY A 5 -10.40 -22.61 -18.90
N ILE A 6 -9.72 -23.08 -19.95
CA ILE A 6 -9.01 -24.38 -19.91
C ILE A 6 -7.49 -24.26 -19.69
N ARG A 7 -6.97 -23.06 -19.41
CA ARG A 7 -5.63 -22.90 -18.82
C ARG A 7 -5.65 -21.84 -17.73
N SER A 8 -6.34 -22.10 -16.63
CA SER A 8 -5.71 -21.71 -15.38
C SER A 8 -4.48 -22.62 -15.25
N LEU A 9 -3.32 -22.14 -15.74
CA LEU A 9 -2.05 -22.68 -15.27
C LEU A 9 -2.17 -22.65 -13.75
N GLN A 10 -2.28 -23.83 -13.12
CA GLN A 10 -2.29 -23.91 -11.67
C GLN A 10 -1.06 -23.16 -11.21
N GLN A 11 -1.27 -22.00 -10.59
CA GLN A 11 -0.19 -21.18 -10.09
C GLN A 11 0.73 -22.08 -9.25
N PRO A 12 2.06 -22.04 -9.48
CA PRO A 12 3.01 -22.83 -8.71
C PRO A 12 2.70 -22.77 -7.22
N LEU A 13 2.75 -23.92 -6.53
CA LEU A 13 2.38 -24.00 -5.11
C LEU A 13 3.14 -22.97 -4.26
N LEU A 14 4.40 -22.71 -4.61
CA LEU A 14 5.25 -21.73 -3.97
C LEU A 14 4.65 -20.32 -4.04
N SER A 15 4.22 -19.87 -5.22
CA SER A 15 3.75 -18.49 -5.43
C SER A 15 2.31 -18.22 -5.02
N LYS A 16 1.53 -19.26 -4.68
CA LYS A 16 0.14 -19.10 -4.21
C LYS A 16 0.03 -18.25 -2.94
N LYS A 17 0.98 -18.40 -2.01
CA LYS A 17 0.96 -17.67 -0.73
C LYS A 17 1.24 -16.18 -0.95
N MET A 18 2.30 -15.85 -1.68
CA MET A 18 2.62 -14.45 -2.02
C MET A 18 1.50 -13.80 -2.84
N ASN A 19 0.87 -14.55 -3.76
CA ASN A 19 -0.28 -14.03 -4.51
C ASN A 19 -1.49 -13.69 -3.64
N ARG A 20 -1.69 -14.41 -2.52
CA ARG A 20 -2.73 -14.05 -1.54
C ARG A 20 -2.40 -12.74 -0.85
N VAL A 21 -1.14 -12.55 -0.43
CA VAL A 21 -0.67 -11.28 0.15
C VAL A 21 -0.92 -10.13 -0.81
N ILE A 22 -0.44 -10.24 -2.07
CA ILE A 22 -0.64 -9.21 -3.11
C ILE A 22 -2.12 -8.85 -3.29
N LYS A 23 -3.02 -9.84 -3.27
CA LYS A 23 -4.47 -9.58 -3.37
C LYS A 23 -5.02 -8.84 -2.15
N SER A 24 -4.62 -9.24 -0.95
CA SER A 24 -5.01 -8.57 0.28
C SER A 24 -4.52 -7.11 0.31
N GLU A 25 -3.27 -6.88 -0.10
CA GLU A 25 -2.69 -5.52 -0.18
C GLU A 25 -3.42 -4.66 -1.23
N ASN A 26 -3.86 -5.24 -2.34
CA ASN A 26 -4.69 -4.53 -3.31
C ASN A 26 -6.05 -4.10 -2.73
N SER A 27 -6.66 -4.96 -1.92
CA SER A 27 -7.89 -4.60 -1.20
C SER A 27 -7.66 -3.51 -0.14
N ALA A 28 -6.51 -3.54 0.55
CA ALA A 28 -6.14 -2.50 1.50
C ALA A 28 -5.93 -1.14 0.81
N ALA A 29 -5.14 -1.09 -0.27
CA ALA A 29 -4.92 0.12 -1.04
C ALA A 29 -6.25 0.74 -1.54
N ALA A 30 -7.14 -0.06 -2.10
CA ALA A 30 -8.47 0.41 -2.54
C ALA A 30 -9.34 0.93 -1.38
N ALA A 31 -9.20 0.37 -0.18
CA ALA A 31 -9.91 0.86 1.00
C ALA A 31 -9.38 2.24 1.44
N HIS A 32 -8.06 2.45 1.37
CA HIS A 32 -7.43 3.75 1.65
C HIS A 32 -7.83 4.81 0.60
N GLU A 33 -7.79 4.47 -0.69
CA GLU A 33 -8.28 5.35 -1.78
C GLU A 33 -9.76 5.75 -1.56
N SER A 34 -10.60 4.78 -1.19
CA SER A 34 -12.00 5.06 -0.85
C SER A 34 -12.14 5.95 0.38
N ALA A 35 -11.32 5.74 1.41
CA ALA A 35 -11.34 6.55 2.61
C ALA A 35 -10.91 8.00 2.33
N GLY A 36 -9.88 8.21 1.50
CA GLY A 36 -9.44 9.52 1.06
C GLY A 36 -10.54 10.29 0.34
N ARG A 37 -11.18 9.69 -0.66
CA ARG A 37 -12.31 10.31 -1.38
C ARG A 37 -13.49 10.64 -0.47
N GLN A 38 -13.86 9.75 0.45
CA GLN A 38 -14.92 10.01 1.41
C GLN A 38 -14.56 11.15 2.36
N ARG A 39 -13.28 11.24 2.77
CA ARG A 39 -12.79 12.30 3.64
C ARG A 39 -12.90 13.67 3.00
N ILE A 40 -12.56 13.81 1.71
CA ILE A 40 -12.72 15.04 0.93
C ILE A 40 -14.21 15.43 0.86
N ALA A 41 -15.08 14.49 0.48
CA ALA A 41 -16.52 14.73 0.40
C ALA A 41 -17.14 15.14 1.75
N ILE A 42 -16.65 14.58 2.87
CA ILE A 42 -17.06 15.02 4.22
C ILE A 42 -16.59 16.44 4.49
N GLY A 43 -15.39 16.83 4.04
CA GLY A 43 -14.89 18.20 4.14
C GLY A 43 -15.82 19.21 3.47
N GLU A 44 -16.24 18.92 2.23
CA GLU A 44 -17.22 19.72 1.48
C GLU A 44 -18.55 19.83 2.23
N GLN A 45 -19.11 18.69 2.67
CA GLN A 45 -20.39 18.65 3.39
C GLN A 45 -20.37 19.43 4.71
N VAL A 46 -19.26 19.41 5.45
CA VAL A 46 -19.11 20.16 6.70
C VAL A 46 -19.06 21.66 6.41
N SER A 47 -18.33 22.07 5.37
CA SER A 47 -18.29 23.46 4.93
C SER A 47 -19.69 23.96 4.53
N ASP A 48 -20.36 23.23 3.63
CA ASP A 48 -21.71 23.54 3.14
C ASP A 48 -22.71 23.66 4.31
N TRP A 49 -22.65 22.72 5.26
CA TRP A 49 -23.52 22.77 6.44
C TRP A 49 -23.27 24.01 7.29
N GLY A 50 -22.01 24.34 7.56
CA GLY A 50 -21.68 25.48 8.42
C GLY A 50 -22.12 26.82 7.84
N GLU A 51 -22.09 27.00 6.52
CA GLU A 51 -22.65 28.19 5.85
C GLU A 51 -24.14 28.41 6.15
N THR A 52 -24.88 27.35 6.49
CA THR A 52 -26.31 27.43 6.81
C THR A 52 -26.61 27.82 8.26
N THR A 53 -25.59 27.91 9.14
CA THR A 53 -25.81 27.98 10.60
C THR A 53 -26.17 29.36 11.16
N GLU A 54 -26.27 30.40 10.32
CA GLU A 54 -26.44 31.82 10.73
C GLU A 54 -25.42 32.30 11.78
N ASP A 55 -24.38 31.51 12.06
CA ASP A 55 -23.32 31.74 13.03
C ASP A 55 -22.00 31.93 12.26
N GLU A 56 -21.46 33.15 12.32
CA GLU A 56 -20.23 33.51 11.60
C GLU A 56 -19.02 32.69 12.05
N ALA A 57 -18.92 32.33 13.34
CA ALA A 57 -17.81 31.55 13.86
C ALA A 57 -17.90 30.11 13.38
N VAL A 58 -19.08 29.50 13.44
CA VAL A 58 -19.29 28.13 12.95
C VAL A 58 -19.04 28.05 11.46
N SER A 59 -19.54 29.01 10.67
CA SER A 59 -19.34 29.09 9.23
C SER A 59 -17.86 29.22 8.84
N ASP A 60 -17.10 30.12 9.47
CA ASP A 60 -15.68 30.31 9.17
C ASP A 60 -14.82 29.09 9.54
N ILE A 61 -15.12 28.46 10.68
CA ILE A 61 -14.36 27.31 11.18
C ILE A 61 -14.71 26.02 10.44
N SER A 62 -15.96 25.82 10.04
CA SER A 62 -16.35 24.66 9.22
C SER A 62 -15.71 24.69 7.84
N ASP A 63 -15.62 25.85 7.19
CA ASP A 63 -14.91 26.03 5.91
C ASP A 63 -13.44 25.60 6.03
N LYS A 64 -12.75 26.10 7.05
CA LYS A 64 -11.33 25.79 7.31
C LYS A 64 -11.11 24.34 7.72
N LEU A 65 -12.03 23.76 8.48
CA LEU A 65 -12.02 22.32 8.76
C LEU A 65 -12.23 21.52 7.47
N GLY A 66 -13.09 21.98 6.55
CA GLY A 66 -13.27 21.40 5.23
C GLY A 66 -11.95 21.32 4.46
N VAL A 67 -11.17 22.40 4.43
CA VAL A 67 -9.83 22.43 3.82
C VAL A 67 -8.88 21.41 4.46
N LEU A 68 -8.80 21.36 5.79
CA LEU A 68 -7.93 20.39 6.47
C LEU A 68 -8.36 18.94 6.24
N LEU A 69 -9.67 18.68 6.21
CA LEU A 69 -10.20 17.35 5.91
C LEU A 69 -9.89 16.96 4.46
N ALA A 70 -10.01 17.87 3.50
CA ALA A 70 -9.63 17.61 2.12
C ALA A 70 -8.14 17.23 2.03
N GLU A 71 -7.25 17.98 2.65
CA GLU A 71 -5.81 17.67 2.70
C GLU A 71 -5.53 16.31 3.36
N MET A 72 -6.24 15.97 4.45
CA MET A 72 -6.16 14.63 5.06
C MET A 72 -6.60 13.52 4.10
N GLY A 73 -7.52 13.81 3.17
CA GLY A 73 -7.96 12.87 2.15
C GLY A 73 -6.93 12.69 1.04
N GLU A 74 -6.27 13.76 0.60
CA GLU A 74 -5.17 13.72 -0.37
C GLU A 74 -3.97 12.92 0.16
N GLU A 75 -3.60 13.11 1.44
CA GLU A 75 -2.55 12.31 2.09
C GLU A 75 -2.92 10.81 2.21
N GLU A 76 -4.21 10.49 2.29
CA GLU A 76 -4.69 9.10 2.26
C GLU A 76 -4.57 8.48 0.86
N ASP A 77 -4.85 9.25 -0.20
CA ASP A 77 -4.67 8.82 -1.57
C ASP A 77 -3.18 8.60 -1.90
N ALA A 78 -2.31 9.53 -1.49
CA ALA A 78 -0.86 9.38 -1.61
C ALA A 78 -0.36 8.11 -0.90
N PHE A 79 -0.90 7.78 0.27
CA PHE A 79 -0.58 6.52 0.95
C PHE A 79 -1.04 5.30 0.15
N ALA A 80 -2.25 5.31 -0.43
CA ALA A 80 -2.73 4.23 -1.29
C ALA A 80 -1.82 4.01 -2.52
N GLN A 81 -1.33 5.08 -3.14
CA GLN A 81 -0.37 5.01 -4.25
C GLN A 81 0.95 4.34 -3.81
N ASN A 82 1.49 4.69 -2.64
CA ASN A 82 2.69 4.06 -2.09
C ASN A 82 2.49 2.57 -1.78
N LEU A 83 1.30 2.16 -1.29
CA LEU A 83 0.97 0.75 -1.10
C LEU A 83 0.98 -0.02 -2.44
N ASP A 84 0.60 0.62 -3.54
CA ASP A 84 0.66 0.07 -4.89
C ASP A 84 2.10 -0.13 -5.40
N GLU A 85 3.00 0.80 -5.08
CA GLU A 85 4.44 0.68 -5.36
C GLU A 85 5.06 -0.50 -4.59
N TYR A 86 4.85 -0.54 -3.27
CA TYR A 86 5.24 -1.66 -2.40
C TYR A 86 4.72 -3.00 -2.95
N ARG A 87 3.45 -3.06 -3.35
CA ARG A 87 2.82 -4.26 -3.91
C ARG A 87 3.48 -4.68 -5.23
N THR A 88 3.96 -3.74 -6.02
CA THR A 88 4.70 -4.04 -7.25
C THR A 88 6.01 -4.76 -6.95
N VAL A 89 6.73 -4.37 -5.89
CA VAL A 89 7.92 -5.08 -5.43
C VAL A 89 7.59 -6.51 -4.97
N LEU A 90 6.48 -6.73 -4.27
CA LEU A 90 6.03 -8.08 -3.89
C LEU A 90 5.69 -8.97 -5.10
N LYS A 91 5.14 -8.40 -6.18
CA LYS A 91 4.89 -9.15 -7.43
C LYS A 91 6.18 -9.74 -8.00
N HIS A 92 7.32 -9.04 -7.90
CA HIS A 92 8.62 -9.58 -8.33
C HIS A 92 9.04 -10.82 -7.54
N ILE A 93 8.75 -10.88 -6.23
CA ILE A 93 9.01 -12.09 -5.42
C ILE A 93 8.15 -13.25 -5.94
N ARG A 94 6.84 -13.03 -6.07
CA ARG A 94 5.89 -14.04 -6.58
C ARG A 94 6.31 -14.57 -7.95
N ASP A 95 6.75 -13.70 -8.85
CA ASP A 95 7.11 -14.06 -10.21
C ASP A 95 8.40 -14.89 -10.23
N THR A 96 9.35 -14.57 -9.35
CA THR A 96 10.57 -15.37 -9.13
C THR A 96 10.25 -16.74 -8.53
N GLU A 97 9.36 -16.81 -7.53
CA GLU A 97 8.84 -18.08 -7.02
C GLU A 97 8.18 -18.92 -8.11
N GLY A 98 7.46 -18.26 -9.02
CA GLY A 98 6.82 -18.88 -10.17
C GLY A 98 7.82 -19.44 -11.19
N SER A 99 8.92 -18.73 -11.45
CA SER A 99 9.93 -19.12 -12.45
C SER A 99 10.85 -20.26 -11.98
N VAL A 100 10.98 -20.48 -10.67
CA VAL A 100 11.80 -21.57 -10.11
C VAL A 100 11.10 -22.93 -10.22
N GLN A 101 9.76 -22.97 -10.11
CA GLN A 101 9.00 -24.23 -10.10
C GLN A 101 9.26 -25.12 -11.34
N PRO A 102 9.29 -24.60 -12.60
CA PRO A 102 9.63 -25.40 -13.77
C PRO A 102 11.00 -26.09 -13.67
N THR A 103 11.99 -25.48 -13.03
CA THR A 103 13.33 -26.09 -12.88
C THR A 103 13.30 -27.29 -11.93
N ARG A 104 12.47 -27.21 -10.87
CA ARG A 104 12.25 -28.32 -9.93
C ARG A 104 11.53 -29.48 -10.62
N ASP A 105 10.48 -29.15 -11.38
CA ASP A 105 9.65 -30.13 -12.09
C ASP A 105 10.46 -30.85 -13.17
N GLN A 106 11.31 -30.12 -13.91
CA GLN A 106 12.19 -30.70 -14.93
C GLN A 106 13.21 -31.68 -14.31
N ARG A 107 13.86 -31.30 -13.19
CA ARG A 107 14.80 -32.18 -12.47
C ARG A 107 14.11 -33.46 -12.00
N ALA A 108 12.93 -33.34 -11.39
CA ALA A 108 12.15 -34.49 -10.93
C ALA A 108 11.76 -35.42 -12.10
N LYS A 109 11.29 -34.84 -13.21
CA LYS A 109 10.89 -35.59 -14.41
C LYS A 109 12.06 -36.41 -14.99
N ILE A 110 13.25 -35.84 -15.11
CA ILE A 110 14.44 -36.56 -15.61
C ILE A 110 14.82 -37.69 -14.65
N SER A 111 14.82 -37.42 -13.34
CA SER A 111 15.10 -38.44 -12.31
C SER A 111 14.13 -39.63 -12.38
N ASP A 112 12.83 -39.36 -12.51
CA ASP A 112 11.79 -40.40 -12.64
C ASP A 112 11.95 -41.20 -13.94
N GLU A 113 12.37 -40.54 -15.03
CA GLU A 113 12.63 -41.20 -16.31
C GLU A 113 13.84 -42.13 -16.24
N ILE A 114 14.92 -41.72 -15.56
CA ILE A 114 16.08 -42.58 -15.27
C ILE A 114 15.64 -43.82 -14.51
N GLN A 115 14.87 -43.68 -13.42
CA GLN A 115 14.38 -44.82 -12.64
C GLN A 115 13.51 -45.76 -13.49
N ARG A 116 12.61 -45.20 -14.30
CA ARG A 116 11.74 -45.98 -15.19
C ARG A 116 12.53 -46.78 -16.22
N VAL A 117 13.57 -46.19 -16.82
CA VAL A 117 14.44 -46.90 -17.77
C VAL A 117 15.24 -47.98 -17.06
N LYS A 118 15.86 -47.68 -15.90
CA LYS A 118 16.62 -48.66 -15.10
C LYS A 118 15.80 -49.87 -14.71
N LEU A 119 14.52 -49.70 -14.37
CA LEU A 119 13.62 -50.82 -14.04
C LEU A 119 13.26 -51.70 -15.24
N LYS A 120 13.15 -51.12 -16.45
CA LYS A 120 12.76 -51.85 -17.66
C LYS A 120 13.94 -52.50 -18.37
N ASP A 121 15.06 -51.79 -18.46
CA ASP A 121 16.27 -52.21 -19.14
C ASP A 121 17.48 -51.57 -18.44
N PRO A 122 18.10 -52.27 -17.47
CA PRO A 122 19.24 -51.77 -16.70
C PRO A 122 20.47 -51.44 -17.54
N ASN A 123 20.61 -52.04 -18.73
CA ASN A 123 21.78 -51.88 -19.60
C ASN A 123 21.54 -50.88 -20.74
N SER A 124 20.42 -50.15 -20.71
CA SER A 124 20.07 -49.22 -21.77
C SER A 124 21.08 -48.08 -21.89
N HIS A 125 21.64 -47.86 -23.09
CA HIS A 125 22.52 -46.72 -23.37
C HIS A 125 21.87 -45.34 -23.10
N LYS A 126 20.53 -45.27 -23.07
CA LYS A 126 19.77 -44.05 -22.74
C LYS A 126 20.02 -43.57 -21.30
N ILE A 127 20.40 -44.46 -20.39
CA ILE A 127 20.65 -44.12 -18.98
C ILE A 127 21.77 -43.08 -18.88
N GLY A 128 22.90 -43.29 -19.57
CA GLY A 128 24.04 -42.36 -19.51
C GLY A 128 23.69 -40.97 -20.06
N THR A 129 22.89 -40.90 -21.13
CA THR A 129 22.41 -39.62 -21.67
C THR A 129 21.51 -38.90 -20.66
N LEU A 130 20.54 -39.60 -20.08
CA LEU A 130 19.62 -39.02 -19.08
C LEU A 130 20.35 -38.60 -17.80
N GLU A 131 21.38 -39.35 -17.37
CA GLU A 131 22.23 -38.96 -16.23
C GLU A 131 22.99 -37.67 -16.52
N GLN A 132 23.53 -37.48 -17.73
CA GLN A 132 24.18 -36.24 -18.12
C GLN A 132 23.17 -35.07 -18.20
N GLU A 133 21.94 -35.31 -18.68
CA GLU A 133 20.86 -34.33 -18.66
C GLU A 133 20.45 -33.96 -17.23
N LEU A 134 20.40 -34.93 -16.31
CA LEU A 134 20.10 -34.68 -14.90
C LEU A 134 21.13 -33.77 -14.26
N VAL A 135 22.43 -34.01 -14.49
CA VAL A 135 23.51 -33.13 -13.98
C VAL A 135 23.33 -31.68 -14.46
N ARG A 136 22.94 -31.49 -15.73
CA ARG A 136 22.65 -30.14 -16.27
C ARG A 136 21.42 -29.51 -15.60
N ALA A 137 20.34 -30.28 -15.42
CA ALA A 137 19.12 -29.82 -14.76
C ALA A 137 19.34 -29.48 -13.28
N GLU A 138 20.19 -30.25 -12.58
CA GLU A 138 20.60 -29.97 -11.20
C GLU A 138 21.38 -28.66 -11.09
N ALA A 139 22.35 -28.44 -11.97
CA ALA A 139 23.10 -27.18 -12.00
C ALA A 139 22.17 -25.97 -12.26
N GLN A 140 21.23 -26.09 -13.22
CA GLN A 140 20.24 -25.04 -13.49
C GLN A 140 19.33 -24.79 -12.28
N ASN A 141 18.86 -25.85 -11.62
CA ASN A 141 18.03 -25.71 -10.42
C ASN A 141 18.80 -25.05 -9.28
N LEU A 142 20.06 -25.42 -9.02
CA LEU A 142 20.89 -24.77 -7.98
C LEU A 142 21.04 -23.26 -8.21
N VAL A 143 21.27 -22.84 -9.46
CA VAL A 143 21.34 -21.42 -9.81
C VAL A 143 19.98 -20.73 -9.57
N ALA A 144 18.87 -21.35 -9.98
CA ALA A 144 17.53 -20.80 -9.77
C ALA A 144 17.16 -20.68 -8.28
N GLU A 145 17.51 -21.67 -7.46
CA GLU A 145 17.28 -21.62 -6.00
C GLU A 145 18.12 -20.52 -5.34
N ALA A 146 19.38 -20.35 -5.74
CA ALA A 146 20.23 -19.27 -5.23
C ALA A 146 19.67 -17.88 -5.62
N GLN A 147 19.21 -17.73 -6.86
CA GLN A 147 18.55 -16.52 -7.33
C GLN A 147 17.27 -16.24 -6.54
N LEU A 148 16.43 -17.25 -6.30
CA LEU A 148 15.23 -17.11 -5.48
C LEU A 148 15.56 -16.54 -4.10
N VAL A 149 16.53 -17.12 -3.39
CA VAL A 149 16.92 -16.64 -2.05
C VAL A 149 17.39 -15.19 -2.08
N ASN A 150 18.25 -14.84 -3.03
CA ASN A 150 18.82 -13.49 -3.14
C ASN A 150 17.74 -12.45 -3.49
N VAL A 151 16.91 -12.73 -4.51
CA VAL A 151 15.83 -11.84 -4.94
C VAL A 151 14.79 -11.70 -3.85
N THR A 152 14.36 -12.78 -3.20
CA THR A 152 13.39 -12.71 -2.10
C THR A 152 13.91 -11.81 -0.99
N ARG A 153 15.17 -11.98 -0.54
CA ARG A 153 15.74 -11.12 0.52
C ARG A 153 15.81 -9.66 0.11
N GLN A 154 16.33 -9.38 -1.08
CA GLN A 154 16.49 -8.01 -1.59
C GLN A 154 15.14 -7.32 -1.73
N ARG A 155 14.19 -7.96 -2.42
CA ARG A 155 12.88 -7.37 -2.71
C ARG A 155 12.00 -7.30 -1.49
N PHE A 156 12.10 -8.23 -0.54
CA PHE A 156 11.38 -8.14 0.72
C PHE A 156 11.82 -6.92 1.53
N LYS A 157 13.14 -6.71 1.64
CA LYS A 157 13.70 -5.55 2.35
C LYS A 157 13.27 -4.23 1.69
N GLU A 158 13.39 -4.14 0.37
CA GLU A 158 12.95 -2.99 -0.42
C GLU A 158 11.45 -2.70 -0.27
N ALA A 159 10.61 -3.73 -0.42
CA ALA A 159 9.17 -3.63 -0.30
C ALA A 159 8.78 -3.02 1.06
N TYR A 160 9.25 -3.61 2.16
CA TYR A 160 8.88 -3.11 3.48
C TYR A 160 9.56 -1.79 3.85
N SER A 161 10.69 -1.44 3.23
CA SER A 161 11.25 -0.09 3.35
C SER A 161 10.30 0.95 2.77
N ILE A 162 9.72 0.70 1.59
CA ILE A 162 8.73 1.59 0.95
C ILE A 162 7.46 1.67 1.80
N HIS A 163 6.90 0.52 2.19
CA HIS A 163 5.67 0.46 2.98
C HIS A 163 5.82 1.23 4.30
N LEU A 164 6.89 0.97 5.06
CA LEU A 164 7.07 1.60 6.37
C LEU A 164 7.37 3.10 6.26
N ALA A 165 8.11 3.52 5.23
CA ALA A 165 8.30 4.94 4.94
C ALA A 165 6.97 5.65 4.68
N ALA A 166 6.10 5.05 3.87
CA ALA A 166 4.77 5.59 3.58
C ALA A 166 3.87 5.65 4.82
N VAL A 167 3.95 4.65 5.71
CA VAL A 167 3.22 4.66 6.99
C VAL A 167 3.70 5.82 7.88
N ILE A 168 5.01 6.05 7.96
CA ILE A 168 5.59 7.14 8.75
C ILE A 168 5.13 8.48 8.21
N GLU A 169 5.31 8.72 6.90
CA GLU A 169 4.89 9.95 6.23
C GLU A 169 3.43 10.27 6.48
N ARG A 170 2.54 9.31 6.17
CA ARG A 170 1.11 9.46 6.40
C ARG A 170 0.81 9.82 7.85
N SER A 171 1.38 9.09 8.80
CA SER A 171 1.06 9.26 10.21
C SER A 171 1.48 10.63 10.75
N GLU A 172 2.66 11.10 10.36
CA GLU A 172 3.20 12.37 10.81
C GLU A 172 2.43 13.55 10.21
N LYS A 173 2.14 13.51 8.90
CA LYS A 173 1.35 14.56 8.24
C LYS A 173 -0.09 14.61 8.74
N GLN A 174 -0.74 13.45 8.94
CA GLN A 174 -2.08 13.39 9.55
C GLN A 174 -2.08 13.98 10.96
N ALA A 175 -1.03 13.72 11.76
CA ALA A 175 -0.90 14.32 13.08
C ALA A 175 -0.78 15.85 13.02
N LEU A 176 0.04 16.38 12.10
CA LEU A 176 0.18 17.82 11.88
C LEU A 176 -1.17 18.48 11.54
N LEU A 177 -1.89 17.93 10.57
CA LEU A 177 -3.22 18.42 10.17
C LEU A 177 -4.21 18.37 11.34
N ALA A 178 -4.23 17.27 12.10
CA ALA A 178 -5.10 17.12 13.26
C ALA A 178 -4.78 18.15 14.36
N HIS A 179 -3.49 18.45 14.59
CA HIS A 179 -3.09 19.48 15.55
C HIS A 179 -3.58 20.87 15.13
N HIS A 180 -3.48 21.23 13.85
CA HIS A 180 -4.01 22.50 13.34
C HIS A 180 -5.54 22.55 13.39
N GLY A 181 -6.23 21.45 13.07
CA GLY A 181 -7.68 21.34 13.22
C GLY A 181 -8.15 21.58 14.66
N ARG A 182 -7.43 21.02 15.64
CA ARG A 182 -7.72 21.31 17.06
C ARG A 182 -7.47 22.76 17.45
N ARG A 183 -6.49 23.43 16.84
CA ARG A 183 -6.25 24.86 17.08
C ARG A 183 -7.39 25.72 16.52
N LEU A 184 -7.94 25.37 15.36
CA LEU A 184 -9.11 26.06 14.80
C LEU A 184 -10.31 26.02 15.73
N LEU A 185 -10.54 24.90 16.43
CA LEU A 185 -11.66 24.78 17.36
C LEU A 185 -11.60 25.79 18.52
N ASN A 186 -10.40 26.26 18.90
CA ASN A 186 -10.24 27.28 19.94
C ASN A 186 -10.66 28.69 19.46
N CYS A 187 -10.97 28.86 18.18
CA CYS A 187 -11.52 30.11 17.63
C CYS A 187 -13.05 30.21 17.79
N ILE A 188 -13.69 29.15 18.31
CA ILE A 188 -15.12 29.12 18.64
C ILE A 188 -15.27 29.46 20.13
N ASP A 189 -16.08 30.47 20.45
CA ASP A 189 -16.53 30.74 21.82
C ASP A 189 -17.74 29.85 22.15
N ASP A 190 -17.54 28.88 23.04
CA ASP A 190 -18.57 27.94 23.49
C ASP A 190 -19.32 28.41 24.75
N THR A 191 -19.07 29.64 25.20
CA THR A 191 -19.76 30.20 26.37
C THR A 191 -21.26 30.32 26.08
N SER A 192 -22.07 29.69 26.94
CA SER A 192 -23.52 29.62 26.75
C SER A 192 -24.18 31.00 26.56
N VAL A 193 -25.21 31.05 25.73
CA VAL A 193 -26.03 32.23 25.46
C VAL A 193 -27.32 32.14 26.28
N VAL A 194 -27.71 33.24 26.91
CA VAL A 194 -28.99 33.35 27.65
C VAL A 194 -30.03 33.99 26.74
N PRO A 195 -31.32 33.58 26.80
CA PRO A 195 -32.37 34.24 26.03
C PRO A 195 -32.42 35.75 26.27
N GLY A 196 -32.27 36.53 25.20
CA GLY A 196 -32.23 37.99 25.24
C GLY A 196 -30.83 38.60 25.13
N ASP A 197 -29.78 37.79 25.14
CA ASP A 197 -28.42 38.24 24.84
C ASP A 197 -28.28 38.67 23.37
N GLU A 198 -27.45 39.68 23.12
CA GLU A 198 -27.03 40.02 21.76
C GLU A 198 -26.07 38.96 21.22
N ALA A 199 -26.15 38.69 19.91
CA ALA A 199 -25.21 37.81 19.24
C ALA A 199 -23.78 38.36 19.40
N ARG A 200 -22.84 37.49 19.81
CA ARG A 200 -21.43 37.88 19.96
C ARG A 200 -20.80 37.97 18.58
N ALA A 201 -20.05 39.04 18.33
CA ALA A 201 -19.32 39.22 17.08
C ALA A 201 -18.17 38.22 16.98
N TYR A 202 -18.01 37.60 15.81
CA TYR A 202 -16.87 36.72 15.54
C TYR A 202 -15.60 37.55 15.23
N MET A 203 -14.54 37.34 16.03
CA MET A 203 -13.30 38.14 15.94
C MET A 203 -12.06 37.32 15.56
N HIS A 204 -12.17 35.98 15.43
CA HIS A 204 -11.02 35.10 15.24
C HIS A 204 -10.68 34.78 13.77
N GLY A 205 -11.39 35.34 12.78
CA GLY A 205 -11.16 35.00 11.36
C GLY A 205 -9.71 35.18 10.88
N ALA A 206 -9.02 36.23 11.36
CA ALA A 206 -7.60 36.46 11.04
C ALA A 206 -6.65 35.46 11.73
N GLU A 207 -7.03 34.92 12.88
CA GLU A 207 -6.29 33.84 13.55
C GLU A 207 -6.54 32.50 12.86
N ALA A 208 -7.79 32.18 12.55
CA ALA A 208 -8.17 30.96 11.85
C ALA A 208 -7.49 30.84 10.48
N LYS A 209 -7.42 31.95 9.73
CA LYS A 209 -6.66 32.00 8.47
C LYS A 209 -5.16 31.69 8.65
N ARG A 210 -4.52 32.28 9.66
CA ARG A 210 -3.10 32.02 9.96
C ARG A 210 -2.84 30.56 10.35
N ILE A 211 -3.81 29.89 11.00
CA ILE A 211 -3.70 28.47 11.33
C ILE A 211 -3.63 27.63 10.05
N ILE A 212 -4.48 27.92 9.04
CA ILE A 212 -4.44 27.24 7.75
C ILE A 212 -3.13 27.50 7.00
N GLU A 213 -2.68 28.76 6.93
CA GLU A 213 -1.40 29.13 6.30
C GLU A 213 -0.22 28.38 6.95
N GLN A 214 -0.25 28.22 8.28
CA GLN A 214 0.76 27.43 8.99
C GLN A 214 0.67 25.93 8.68
N ALA A 215 -0.54 25.38 8.60
CA ALA A 215 -0.75 23.98 8.23
C ALA A 215 -0.16 23.67 6.85
N GLU A 216 -0.43 24.52 5.87
CA GLU A 216 0.12 24.42 4.52
C GLU A 216 1.66 24.49 4.54
N GLN A 217 2.23 25.43 5.30
CA GLN A 217 3.68 25.55 5.44
C GLN A 217 4.31 24.31 6.09
N ASP A 218 3.70 23.80 7.16
CA ASP A 218 4.21 22.64 7.90
C ASP A 218 4.18 21.37 7.03
N ILE A 219 3.11 21.16 6.26
CA ILE A 219 3.01 20.04 5.31
C ILE A 219 4.05 20.16 4.19
N ARG A 220 4.21 21.34 3.58
CA ARG A 220 5.21 21.58 2.52
C ARG A 220 6.64 21.42 3.00
N SER A 221 6.90 21.84 4.24
CA SER A 221 8.23 21.79 4.85
C SER A 221 8.53 20.45 5.53
N TRP A 222 7.53 19.57 5.69
CA TRP A 222 7.73 18.25 6.26
C TRP A 222 8.80 17.47 5.49
N ARG A 223 9.63 16.76 6.23
CA ARG A 223 10.72 15.94 5.70
C ARG A 223 10.79 14.66 6.50
N ILE A 224 10.88 13.56 5.78
CA ILE A 224 11.04 12.24 6.36
C ILE A 224 12.38 12.16 7.11
N GLN A 225 12.34 11.72 8.37
CA GLN A 225 13.53 11.44 9.18
C GLN A 225 13.59 9.95 9.46
N MET A 226 14.37 9.22 8.66
CA MET A 226 14.52 7.77 8.79
C MET A 226 15.98 7.37 8.69
N GLU A 227 16.33 6.29 9.40
CA GLU A 227 17.61 5.63 9.21
C GLU A 227 17.63 4.87 7.87
N PRO A 228 18.75 4.88 7.13
CA PRO A 228 18.89 4.08 5.92
C PRO A 228 18.75 2.59 6.24
N VAL A 229 18.03 1.86 5.38
CA VAL A 229 17.76 0.42 5.54
C VAL A 229 18.70 -0.42 4.70
#